data_AF-F4QGS9-F1
#
_entry.id   AF-F4QGS9-F1
#
_cell.length_a   1.000
_cell.length_b   1.000
_cell.length_c   1.000
_cell.angle_alpha   90.00
_cell.angle_beta   90.00
_cell.angle_gamma   90.00
#
_symmetry.space_group_name_H-M   'P 1'
#
loop_
_entity.id
_entity.type
_entity.pdbx_description
1 polymer ?
#
loop_
_entity_poly.entity_id
_entity_poly.type
_entity_poly.pdbx_seq_one_letter_code
_entity_poly.pdbx_strand_id
1 'polypeptide(L)'
;MNRALFWTQVVMVWERILPALFPYVLLVALVAVAAQWGAFVNMPSWIHAGVLSLGLLVAIFASIRAAFRFRLPSFTEYNTRLAVDNGLKPERLLAMRHQVDQPPLKVGKAKAGIAESDPYALRFVALIAAVLGFLVLGPVSLRQVQHGFMPFAQLDAKADMQLAQRSQP
;
A
#
# COMPACT_ATOMS: atom_id res chain seq x y z
N MET A 1 12.55 18.58 -23.67
CA MET A 1 12.53 18.95 -22.22
C MET A 1 11.20 18.67 -21.51
N ASN A 2 10.08 19.30 -21.91
CA ASN A 2 8.84 19.37 -21.11
C ASN A 2 8.26 18.00 -20.71
N ARG A 3 8.31 17.02 -21.62
CA ARG A 3 7.89 15.64 -21.33
C ARG A 3 8.72 15.01 -20.20
N ALA A 4 10.05 15.17 -20.21
CA ALA A 4 10.92 14.59 -19.21
C ALA A 4 10.71 15.23 -17.81
N LEU A 5 10.49 16.55 -17.77
CA LEU A 5 10.14 17.26 -16.53
C LEU A 5 8.80 16.76 -15.98
N PHE A 6 7.77 16.67 -16.83
CA PHE A 6 6.45 16.14 -16.44
C PHE A 6 6.56 14.72 -15.85
N TRP A 7 7.24 13.80 -16.55
CA TRP A 7 7.38 12.43 -16.05
C TRP A 7 8.20 12.34 -14.76
N THR A 8 9.23 13.17 -14.60
CA THR A 8 9.99 13.25 -13.35
C THR A 8 9.10 13.71 -12.18
N GLN A 9 8.27 14.73 -12.41
CA GLN A 9 7.28 15.18 -11.43
C GLN A 9 6.29 14.07 -11.07
N VAL A 10 5.75 13.36 -12.07
CA VAL A 10 4.83 12.22 -11.84
C VAL A 10 5.50 11.12 -11.02
N VAL A 11 6.74 10.74 -11.35
CA VAL A 11 7.52 9.75 -10.59
C VAL A 11 7.69 10.20 -9.14
N MET A 12 8.03 11.48 -8.90
CA MET A 12 8.19 12.01 -7.55
C MET A 12 6.87 12.06 -6.77
N VAL A 13 5.75 12.37 -7.42
CA VAL A 13 4.42 12.28 -6.80
C VAL A 13 4.12 10.85 -6.40
N TRP A 14 4.38 9.88 -7.28
CA TRP A 14 4.19 8.46 -7.00
C TRP A 14 5.02 8.00 -5.79
N GLU A 15 6.28 8.42 -5.70
CA GLU A 15 7.14 8.13 -4.55
C GLU A 15 6.64 8.70 -3.23
N ARG A 16 5.98 9.87 -3.25
CA ARG A 16 5.38 10.48 -2.06
C ARG A 16 4.06 9.83 -1.67
N ILE A 17 3.30 9.31 -2.64
CA ILE A 17 2.02 8.63 -2.42
C ILE A 17 2.23 7.20 -1.89
N LEU A 18 3.22 6.46 -2.39
CA LEU A 18 3.44 5.06 -2.01
C LEU A 18 3.54 4.84 -0.48
N PRO A 19 4.39 5.58 0.27
CA PRO A 19 4.42 5.55 1.74
C PRO A 19 3.07 5.84 2.40
N ALA A 20 2.28 6.75 1.84
CA ALA A 20 0.98 7.10 2.38
C ALA A 20 -0.06 5.99 2.18
N LEU A 21 0.12 5.13 1.18
CA LEU A 21 -0.76 3.97 0.95
C LEU A 21 -0.48 2.79 1.89
N PHE A 22 0.72 2.74 2.47
CA PHE A 22 1.17 1.67 3.34
C PHE A 22 0.19 1.28 4.46
N PRO A 23 -0.33 2.21 5.30
CA PRO A 23 -1.24 1.83 6.39
C PRO A 23 -2.52 1.14 5.91
N TYR A 24 -3.04 1.46 4.71
CA TYR A 24 -4.23 0.80 4.17
C TYR A 24 -3.93 -0.62 3.71
N VAL A 25 -2.83 -0.80 3.00
CA VAL A 25 -2.39 -2.13 2.55
C VAL A 25 -2.14 -3.02 3.77
N LEU A 26 -1.49 -2.48 4.81
CA LEU A 26 -1.26 -3.20 6.05
C LEU A 26 -2.57 -3.53 6.77
N LEU A 27 -3.52 -2.59 6.87
CA LEU A 27 -4.83 -2.84 7.48
C LEU A 27 -5.58 -3.98 6.77
N VAL A 28 -5.65 -3.94 5.44
CA VAL A 28 -6.27 -4.99 4.62
C VAL A 28 -5.56 -6.32 4.83
N ALA A 29 -4.22 -6.33 4.82
CA ALA A 29 -3.44 -7.54 5.06
C ALA A 29 -3.69 -8.11 6.46
N LEU A 30 -3.77 -7.28 7.50
CA LEU A 30 -4.04 -7.72 8.88
C LEU A 30 -5.44 -8.35 9.01
N VAL A 31 -6.47 -7.74 8.39
CA VAL A 31 -7.82 -8.33 8.38
C VAL A 31 -7.82 -9.66 7.61
N ALA A 32 -7.16 -9.72 6.46
CA ALA A 32 -7.07 -10.94 5.66
C ALA A 32 -6.35 -12.07 6.42
N VAL A 33 -5.23 -11.77 7.08
CA VAL A 33 -4.51 -12.72 7.93
C VAL A 33 -5.40 -13.15 9.09
N ALA A 34 -6.00 -12.23 9.84
CA ALA A 34 -6.89 -12.61 10.94
C ALA A 34 -8.08 -13.50 10.49
N ALA A 35 -8.62 -13.25 9.29
CA ALA A 35 -9.67 -14.08 8.69
C ALA A 35 -9.17 -15.46 8.27
N GLN A 36 -7.96 -15.55 7.70
CA GLN A 36 -7.29 -16.83 7.43
C GLN A 36 -7.12 -17.65 8.72
N TRP A 37 -6.78 -17.01 9.84
CA TRP A 37 -6.71 -17.67 11.15
C TRP A 37 -8.08 -17.96 11.80
N GLY A 38 -9.19 -17.60 11.14
CA GLY A 38 -10.54 -17.85 11.63
C GLY A 38 -10.98 -16.93 12.77
N ALA A 39 -10.25 -15.85 13.05
CA ALA A 39 -10.49 -14.97 14.21
C ALA A 39 -11.90 -14.35 14.22
N PHE A 40 -12.53 -14.17 13.06
CA PHE A 40 -13.84 -13.54 12.92
C PHE A 40 -15.03 -14.50 13.02
N VAL A 41 -14.81 -15.82 13.02
CA VAL A 41 -15.89 -16.81 12.87
C VAL A 41 -16.75 -16.90 14.14
N ASN A 42 -16.08 -16.89 15.29
CA ASN A 42 -16.73 -16.99 16.59
C ASN A 42 -17.05 -15.61 17.19
N MET A 43 -16.71 -14.54 16.48
CA MET A 43 -16.92 -13.17 16.93
C MET A 43 -18.39 -12.80 16.71
N PRO A 44 -19.10 -12.20 17.69
CA PRO A 44 -20.42 -11.62 17.46
C PRO A 44 -20.38 -10.47 16.44
N SER A 45 -21.43 -10.30 15.63
CA SER A 45 -21.46 -9.28 14.55
C SER A 45 -21.13 -7.87 15.00
N TRP A 46 -21.57 -7.49 16.20
CA TRP A 46 -21.31 -6.15 16.74
C TRP A 46 -19.82 -5.95 17.10
N ILE A 47 -19.13 -6.98 17.59
CA ILE A 47 -17.68 -6.90 17.85
C ILE A 47 -16.93 -6.80 16.53
N HIS A 48 -17.31 -7.63 15.55
CA HIS A 48 -16.70 -7.62 14.22
C HIS A 48 -16.89 -6.26 13.54
N ALA A 49 -18.11 -5.72 13.57
CA ALA A 49 -18.39 -4.37 13.10
C ALA A 49 -17.54 -3.33 13.84
N GLY A 50 -17.41 -3.43 15.16
CA GLY A 50 -16.56 -2.54 15.97
C GLY A 50 -15.08 -2.56 15.56
N VAL A 51 -14.51 -3.73 15.32
CA VAL A 51 -13.12 -3.88 14.84
C VAL A 51 -12.94 -3.24 13.47
N LEU A 52 -13.86 -3.47 12.53
CA LEU A 52 -13.80 -2.88 11.20
C LEU A 52 -14.02 -1.36 11.24
N SER A 53 -14.93 -0.87 12.08
CA SER A 53 -15.13 0.56 12.30
C SER A 53 -13.89 1.23 12.88
N LEU A 54 -13.21 0.59 13.84
CA LEU A 54 -11.94 1.08 14.36
C LEU A 54 -10.87 1.15 13.27
N GLY A 55 -10.74 0.10 12.46
CA GLY A 55 -9.84 0.10 11.30
C GLY A 55 -10.15 1.21 10.30
N LEU A 56 -11.44 1.45 10.03
CA LEU A 56 -11.90 2.54 9.17
C LEU A 56 -11.54 3.92 9.75
N LEU A 57 -11.73 4.14 11.06
CA LEU A 57 -11.34 5.38 11.72
C LEU A 57 -9.83 5.63 11.63
N VAL A 58 -9.01 4.60 11.83
CA VAL A 58 -7.56 4.67 11.64
C VAL A 58 -7.20 5.03 10.19
N ALA A 59 -7.87 4.41 9.21
CA ALA A 59 -7.69 4.73 7.80
C ALA A 59 -8.08 6.18 7.47
N ILE A 60 -9.21 6.67 7.99
CA ILE A 60 -9.64 8.06 7.82
C ILE A 60 -8.60 9.01 8.41
N PHE A 61 -8.15 8.76 9.64
CA PHE A 61 -7.14 9.58 10.29
C PHE A 61 -5.81 9.59 9.52
N ALA A 62 -5.36 8.42 9.05
CA ALA A 62 -4.19 8.30 8.20
C ALA A 62 -4.36 9.07 6.88
N SER A 63 -5.55 9.05 6.28
CA SER A 63 -5.88 9.78 5.03
C SER A 63 -5.80 11.27 5.25
N ILE A 64 -6.42 11.76 6.32
CA ILE A 64 -6.40 13.16 6.72
C ILE A 64 -4.94 13.62 6.95
N ARG A 65 -4.16 12.86 7.72
CA ARG A 65 -2.75 13.15 7.98
C ARG A 65 -1.95 13.16 6.67
N ALA A 66 -2.16 12.20 5.79
CA ALA A 66 -1.48 12.12 4.50
C ALA A 66 -1.82 13.33 3.64
N ALA A 67 -3.10 13.70 3.53
CA ALA A 67 -3.55 14.86 2.78
C ALA A 67 -2.93 16.17 3.31
N PHE A 68 -2.94 16.38 4.62
CA PHE A 68 -2.36 17.59 5.22
C PHE A 68 -0.83 17.65 5.16
N ARG A 69 -0.14 16.50 5.11
CA ARG A 69 1.33 16.45 4.97
C ARG A 69 1.81 16.32 3.53
N PHE A 70 0.90 16.10 2.58
CA PHE A 70 1.26 15.96 1.18
C PHE A 70 1.79 17.28 0.64
N ARG A 71 3.00 17.24 0.08
CA ARG A 71 3.62 18.37 -0.60
C ARG A 71 3.85 17.97 -2.05
N LEU A 72 3.34 18.77 -2.98
CA LEU A 72 3.64 18.58 -4.40
C LEU A 72 5.13 18.88 -4.66
N PRO A 73 5.82 18.10 -5.52
CA PRO A 73 7.18 18.40 -5.91
C PRO A 73 7.28 19.77 -6.58
N SER A 74 8.15 20.64 -6.07
CA SER A 74 8.35 21.97 -6.66
C SER A 74 9.19 21.88 -7.95
N PHE A 75 9.12 22.92 -8.78
CA PHE A 75 9.93 23.00 -10.01
C PHE A 75 11.42 22.77 -9.76
N THR A 76 11.96 23.36 -8.70
CA THR A 76 13.36 23.19 -8.32
C THR A 76 13.68 21.74 -7.97
N GLU A 77 12.80 21.04 -7.27
CA GLU A 77 13.02 19.64 -6.86
C GLU A 77 13.07 18.69 -8.07
N TYR A 78 12.06 18.73 -8.95
CA TYR A 78 12.06 17.82 -10.11
C TYR A 78 13.06 18.23 -11.19
N ASN A 79 13.40 19.52 -11.34
CA ASN A 79 14.49 19.96 -12.22
C ASN A 79 15.84 19.45 -11.72
N THR A 80 16.10 19.58 -10.41
CA THR A 80 17.34 19.07 -9.79
C THR A 80 17.44 17.57 -9.94
N ARG A 81 16.35 16.85 -9.71
CA ARG A 81 16.31 15.40 -9.88
C ARG A 81 16.60 14.97 -11.33
N LEU A 82 15.92 15.59 -12.30
CA LEU A 82 16.13 15.27 -13.72
C LEU A 82 17.58 15.55 -14.14
N ALA A 83 18.20 16.62 -13.61
CA ALA A 83 19.60 16.92 -13.87
C ALA A 83 20.54 15.85 -13.31
N VAL A 84 20.35 15.47 -12.04
CA VAL A 84 21.14 14.40 -11.38
C VAL A 84 20.99 13.06 -12.12
N ASP A 85 19.77 12.68 -12.50
CA ASP A 85 19.50 11.42 -13.23
C ASP A 85 20.16 11.37 -14.62
N ASN A 86 20.56 12.52 -15.17
CA ASN A 86 21.26 12.66 -16.46
C ASN A 86 22.74 13.05 -16.31
N GLY A 87 23.29 13.10 -15.09
CA GLY A 87 24.68 13.51 -14.85
C GLY A 87 24.95 14.99 -15.17
N LEU A 88 23.92 15.83 -15.17
CA LEU A 88 23.98 17.26 -15.47
C LEU A 88 23.86 18.08 -14.18
N LYS A 89 24.39 19.29 -14.21
CA LYS A 89 24.10 20.29 -13.16
C LYS A 89 22.70 20.91 -13.37
N PRO A 90 21.95 21.26 -12.31
CA PRO A 90 20.61 21.84 -12.44
C PRO A 90 20.54 23.11 -13.31
N GLU A 91 21.57 23.95 -13.25
CA GLU A 91 21.66 25.19 -14.02
C GLU A 91 21.84 24.91 -15.51
N ARG A 92 22.59 23.85 -15.84
CA ARG A 92 22.76 23.42 -17.24
C ARG A 92 21.43 22.96 -17.82
N LEU A 93 20.64 22.22 -17.06
CA LEU A 93 19.33 21.75 -17.51
C LEU A 93 18.35 22.91 -17.74
N LEU A 94 18.41 23.96 -16.91
CA LEU A 94 17.65 25.20 -17.12
C LEU A 94 18.09 25.93 -18.39
N ALA A 95 19.39 26.07 -18.61
CA ALA A 95 19.93 26.71 -19.82
C ALA A 95 19.51 25.96 -21.10
N MET A 96 19.38 24.62 -21.04
CA MET A 96 18.93 23.80 -22.16
C MET A 96 17.46 24.05 -22.54
N ARG A 97 16.63 24.64 -21.66
CA ARG A 97 15.22 24.97 -21.97
C ARG A 97 15.11 25.88 -23.21
N HIS A 98 16.10 26.75 -23.42
CA HIS A 98 16.13 27.70 -24.52
C HIS A 98 16.91 27.21 -25.75
N GLN A 99 17.48 26.00 -25.70
CA GLN A 99 18.17 25.40 -26.84
C GLN A 99 17.17 24.73 -27.76
N VAL A 100 17.35 24.94 -29.07
CA VAL A 100 16.55 24.33 -30.14
C VAL A 100 16.84 22.84 -30.23
N ASP A 101 18.11 22.45 -30.13
CA ASP A 101 18.53 21.06 -30.15
C ASP A 101 18.83 20.58 -28.72
N GLN A 102 18.05 19.62 -28.25
CA GLN A 102 18.13 19.10 -26.88
C GLN A 102 18.36 17.58 -26.94
N PRO A 103 19.42 17.06 -26.28
CA PRO A 103 19.59 15.62 -26.18
C PRO A 103 18.42 14.98 -25.42
N PRO A 104 18.09 13.73 -25.73
CA PRO A 104 17.03 13.01 -25.02
C PRO A 104 17.41 12.84 -23.54
N LEU A 105 16.53 13.30 -22.66
CA LEU A 105 16.71 13.17 -21.21
C LEU A 105 16.07 11.88 -20.71
N LYS A 106 16.80 11.15 -19.87
CA LYS A 106 16.34 9.95 -19.17
C LYS A 106 15.59 10.35 -17.92
N VAL A 107 14.43 9.74 -17.70
CA VAL A 107 13.66 9.88 -16.46
C VAL A 107 14.10 8.77 -15.52
N GLY A 108 14.56 9.12 -14.31
CA GLY A 108 14.94 8.12 -13.32
C GLY A 108 13.76 7.25 -12.87
N LYS A 109 14.06 6.04 -12.41
CA LYS A 109 13.06 5.12 -11.84
C LYS A 109 12.55 5.66 -10.50
N ALA A 110 11.35 5.22 -10.11
CA ALA A 110 10.80 5.49 -8.79
C ALA A 110 11.69 4.86 -7.71
N LYS A 111 12.19 5.69 -6.80
CA LYS A 111 12.90 5.32 -5.57
C LYS A 111 11.85 5.11 -4.50
N ALA A 112 11.47 3.87 -4.26
CA ALA A 112 10.42 3.57 -3.30
C ALA A 112 10.98 3.72 -1.87
N GLY A 113 10.53 4.73 -1.12
CA GLY A 113 10.87 4.96 0.29
C GLY A 113 10.19 3.97 1.25
N ILE A 114 10.03 2.71 0.85
CA ILE A 114 9.20 1.72 1.57
C ILE A 114 9.77 1.40 2.96
N ALA A 115 11.09 1.47 3.13
CA ALA A 115 11.72 1.25 4.43
C ALA A 115 11.42 2.37 5.44
N GLU A 116 11.30 3.62 4.97
CA GLU A 116 11.00 4.78 5.85
C GLU A 116 9.54 4.78 6.31
N SER A 117 8.62 4.23 5.50
CA SER A 117 7.20 4.12 5.85
C SER A 117 6.86 3.06 6.89
N ASP A 118 7.77 2.12 7.17
CA ASP A 118 7.54 0.99 8.08
C ASP A 118 8.68 0.84 9.10
N PRO A 119 8.79 1.77 10.08
CA PRO A 119 9.90 1.77 11.04
C PRO A 119 9.92 0.54 11.96
N TYR A 120 8.76 -0.09 12.18
CA TYR A 120 8.61 -1.27 13.02
C TYR A 120 8.57 -2.59 12.23
N ALA A 121 8.81 -2.54 10.91
CA ALA A 121 8.80 -3.73 10.05
C ALA A 121 7.49 -4.54 10.10
N LEU A 122 6.35 -3.88 10.35
CA LEU A 122 5.03 -4.52 10.53
C LEU A 122 4.62 -5.32 9.29
N ARG A 123 5.08 -4.94 8.10
CA ARG A 123 4.82 -5.70 6.87
C ARG A 123 5.38 -7.11 6.91
N PHE A 124 6.57 -7.28 7.49
CA PHE A 124 7.21 -8.58 7.59
C PHE A 124 6.50 -9.42 8.65
N VAL A 125 6.04 -8.80 9.74
CA VAL A 125 5.22 -9.48 10.75
C VAL A 125 3.92 -10.01 10.13
N ALA A 126 3.20 -9.17 9.38
CA ALA A 126 1.98 -9.58 8.69
C ALA A 126 2.24 -10.69 7.65
N LEU A 127 3.32 -10.58 6.86
CA LEU A 127 3.73 -11.59 5.88
C LEU A 127 4.06 -12.92 6.56
N ILE A 128 4.86 -12.90 7.64
CA ILE A 128 5.23 -14.08 8.41
C ILE A 128 3.98 -14.73 8.99
N ALA A 129 3.07 -13.95 9.58
CA ALA A 129 1.81 -14.47 10.12
C ALA A 129 0.92 -15.11 9.02
N ALA A 130 0.90 -14.55 7.82
CA ALA A 130 0.19 -15.11 6.66
C ALA A 130 0.79 -16.45 6.23
N VAL A 131 2.13 -16.50 6.08
CA VAL A 131 2.87 -17.72 5.69
C VAL A 131 2.70 -18.80 6.75
N LEU A 132 2.87 -18.46 8.03
CA LEU A 132 2.66 -19.41 9.12
C LEU A 132 1.21 -19.93 9.15
N GLY A 133 0.22 -19.05 8.96
CA GLY A 133 -1.17 -19.46 8.86
C GLY A 133 -1.39 -20.46 7.73
N PHE A 134 -0.72 -20.26 6.59
CA PHE A 134 -0.84 -21.15 5.42
C PHE A 134 -0.15 -22.49 5.70
N LEU A 135 1.01 -22.48 6.36
CA LEU A 135 1.73 -23.70 6.71
C LEU A 135 1.00 -24.52 7.77
N VAL A 136 0.32 -23.86 8.72
CA VAL A 136 -0.40 -24.52 9.82
C VAL A 136 -1.78 -25.00 9.40
N LEU A 137 -2.56 -24.17 8.70
CA LEU A 137 -3.95 -24.44 8.34
C LEU A 137 -4.10 -25.01 6.93
N GLY A 138 -3.05 -24.96 6.11
CA GLY A 138 -3.11 -25.26 4.69
C GLY A 138 -3.73 -24.13 3.86
N PRO A 139 -4.07 -24.40 2.59
CA PRO A 139 -4.76 -23.45 1.74
C PRO A 139 -6.17 -23.17 2.26
N VAL A 140 -6.44 -21.91 2.59
CA VAL A 140 -7.78 -21.44 3.00
C VAL A 140 -8.58 -20.98 1.79
N SER A 141 -9.91 -21.11 1.86
CA SER A 141 -10.79 -20.66 0.78
C SER A 141 -10.82 -19.13 0.67
N LEU A 142 -11.01 -18.61 -0.56
CA LEU A 142 -11.17 -17.17 -0.77
C LEU A 142 -12.34 -16.61 0.05
N ARG A 143 -13.43 -17.37 0.19
CA ARG A 143 -14.61 -16.98 0.96
C ARG A 143 -14.28 -16.76 2.44
N GLN A 144 -13.47 -17.64 3.04
CA GLN A 144 -13.04 -17.48 4.43
C GLN A 144 -12.33 -16.13 4.65
N VAL A 145 -11.44 -15.74 3.72
CA VAL A 145 -10.76 -14.44 3.78
C VAL A 145 -11.74 -13.29 3.57
N GLN A 146 -12.68 -13.42 2.62
CA GLN A 146 -13.72 -12.41 2.36
C GLN A 146 -14.62 -12.16 3.57
N HIS A 147 -14.94 -13.20 4.35
CA HIS A 147 -15.73 -13.05 5.57
C HIS A 147 -15.10 -12.10 6.59
N GLY A 148 -13.77 -11.97 6.61
CA GLY A 148 -13.08 -10.98 7.45
C GLY A 148 -13.56 -9.54 7.23
N PHE A 149 -14.09 -9.24 6.04
CA PHE A 149 -14.57 -7.91 5.66
C PHE A 149 -16.11 -7.78 5.73
N MET A 150 -16.82 -8.84 6.15
CA MET A 150 -18.28 -8.91 6.13
C MET A 150 -18.82 -9.16 7.55
N PRO A 151 -19.03 -8.10 8.36
CA PRO A 151 -19.37 -8.24 9.78
C PRO A 151 -20.72 -8.89 10.06
N PHE A 152 -21.60 -8.97 9.06
CA PHE A 152 -22.96 -9.50 9.17
C PHE A 152 -23.17 -10.85 8.45
N ALA A 153 -22.12 -11.44 7.85
CA ALA A 153 -22.21 -12.68 7.07
C ALA A 153 -21.82 -13.94 7.87
N GLN A 154 -22.13 -13.97 9.17
CA GLN A 154 -21.58 -14.96 10.11
C GLN A 154 -22.22 -16.34 10.00
N LEU A 155 -23.50 -16.40 9.61
CA LEU A 155 -24.20 -17.66 9.38
C LEU A 155 -23.62 -18.38 8.17
N ASP A 156 -23.35 -17.65 7.10
CA ASP A 156 -22.72 -18.17 5.88
C ASP A 156 -21.28 -18.64 6.16
N ALA A 157 -20.52 -17.87 6.94
CA ALA A 157 -19.14 -18.21 7.30
C ALA A 157 -19.02 -19.53 8.08
N LYS A 158 -19.94 -19.78 9.01
CA LYS A 158 -19.97 -21.03 9.79
C LYS A 158 -20.34 -22.22 8.93
N ALA A 159 -21.30 -22.06 8.02
CA ALA A 159 -21.72 -23.12 7.09
C ALA A 159 -20.57 -23.52 6.14
N ASP A 160 -19.89 -22.54 5.53
CA ASP A 160 -18.79 -22.78 4.59
C ASP A 160 -17.60 -23.49 5.26
N MET A 161 -17.26 -23.15 6.51
CA MET A 161 -16.18 -23.83 7.22
C MET A 161 -16.51 -25.26 7.61
N GLN A 162 -17.75 -25.54 8.02
CA GLN A 162 -18.19 -26.91 8.30
C GLN A 162 -18.14 -27.78 7.04
N LEU A 163 -18.43 -27.22 5.87
CA LEU A 163 -18.30 -27.91 4.59
C LEU A 163 -16.82 -28.15 4.23
N ALA A 164 -15.94 -27.18 4.46
CA ALA A 164 -14.50 -27.34 4.23
C ALA A 164 -13.86 -28.41 5.12
N GLN A 165 -14.26 -28.51 6.40
CA GLN A 165 -13.79 -29.55 7.30
C GLN A 165 -14.27 -30.94 6.92
N ARG A 166 -15.50 -31.06 6.39
CA ARG A 166 -16.07 -32.34 5.93
C ARG A 166 -15.49 -32.85 4.61
N SER A 167 -14.81 -31.99 3.85
CA SER A 167 -14.24 -32.32 2.54
C SER A 167 -12.74 -32.61 2.60
N GLN A 168 -12.12 -32.52 3.78
CA GLN A 168 -10.78 -33.05 4.03
C GLN A 168 -10.90 -34.58 4.24
N PRO A 169 -10.24 -35.41 3.41
CA PRO A 169 -10.30 -36.87 3.48
C PRO A 169 -9.62 -37.45 4.72
#